data_AF-A0A382X9E5-F1
#
_entry.id   AF-A0A382X9E5-F1
#
_cell.length_a   1.000
_cell.length_b   1.000
_cell.length_c   1.000
_cell.angle_alpha   90.00
_cell.angle_beta   90.00
_cell.angle_gamma   90.00
#
_symmetry.space_group_name_H-M   'P 1'
#
loop_
_entity.id
_entity.type
_entity.pdbx_description
1 polymer ?
#
loop_
_entity_poly.entity_id
_entity_poly.type
_entity_poly.pdbx_seq_one_letter_code
_entity_poly.pdbx_strand_id
1 'polypeptide(L)'
;NLFAPNGALDKYDQVFGTKSRDYELANNFRAHDSDSSDAGWAGHCNNASEVACMLDEPKRSVTYKGVTFTPRDIAGLLVKVSRSLATRVDFEGRRYNGESDDVRDPAPHDFLEKVIKAWGGGESPIPFVLDIDRKEQVWNYPYDQGKVTESSKAPAGFDTSSLPEGGYISFYKAEMKGTTFDAQARNYEFWIQYSDDGSVLKSDWIEGGDRKVNPDFAWRPHPRGDLSKKENWVTSARKQNNPHVRAEDVFEIYSRSIA
;
A
#
# COMPACT_ATOMS: atom_id res chain seq x y z
N ASN A 1 7.26 -17.02 1.23
CA ASN A 1 8.59 -16.98 0.59
C ASN A 1 8.39 -17.41 -0.86
N LEU A 2 8.54 -16.48 -1.82
CA LEU A 2 8.30 -16.72 -3.25
C LEU A 2 9.32 -17.70 -3.87
N PHE A 3 10.52 -17.76 -3.30
CA PHE A 3 11.68 -18.47 -3.83
C PHE A 3 11.85 -19.89 -3.27
N ALA A 4 11.08 -20.22 -2.23
CA ALA A 4 11.24 -21.48 -1.51
C ALA A 4 10.94 -22.68 -2.44
N PRO A 5 11.74 -23.76 -2.36
CA PRO A 5 11.33 -25.05 -2.91
C PRO A 5 9.95 -25.44 -2.38
N ASN A 6 9.09 -25.99 -3.24
CA ASN A 6 7.67 -26.23 -2.96
C ASN A 6 6.87 -24.99 -2.53
N GLY A 7 7.37 -23.78 -2.80
CA GLY A 7 6.65 -22.52 -2.61
C GLY A 7 5.80 -22.14 -3.83
N ALA A 8 5.25 -20.93 -3.80
CA ALA A 8 4.33 -20.41 -4.82
C ALA A 8 4.85 -20.59 -6.26
N LEU A 9 6.06 -20.10 -6.56
CA LEU A 9 6.62 -20.12 -7.91
C LEU A 9 7.10 -21.52 -8.33
N ASP A 10 7.64 -22.30 -7.40
CA ASP A 10 8.03 -23.68 -7.67
C ASP A 10 6.81 -24.53 -8.06
N LYS A 11 5.71 -24.40 -7.31
CA LYS A 11 4.44 -25.06 -7.61
C LYS A 11 3.85 -24.58 -8.94
N TYR A 12 3.96 -23.30 -9.23
CA TYR A 12 3.52 -22.75 -10.52
C TYR A 12 4.33 -23.37 -11.67
N ASP A 13 5.65 -23.47 -11.53
CA ASP A 13 6.54 -24.07 -12.53
C ASP A 13 6.22 -25.56 -12.74
N GLN A 14 5.91 -26.31 -11.68
CA GLN A 14 5.45 -27.72 -11.78
C GLN A 14 4.17 -27.87 -12.62
N VAL A 15 3.24 -26.93 -12.51
CA VAL A 15 1.92 -26.99 -13.16
C VAL A 15 1.97 -26.54 -14.62
N PHE A 16 2.78 -25.53 -14.92
CA PHE A 16 2.79 -24.86 -16.23
C PHE A 16 4.07 -25.10 -17.04
N GLY A 17 5.05 -25.81 -16.50
CA GLY A 17 6.33 -26.07 -17.18
C GLY A 17 7.15 -24.80 -17.41
N THR A 18 7.03 -23.83 -16.51
CA THR A 18 7.67 -22.52 -16.61
C THR A 18 8.98 -22.43 -15.81
N LYS A 19 9.64 -21.27 -15.86
CA LYS A 19 10.87 -20.95 -15.11
C LYS A 19 10.70 -19.69 -14.25
N SER A 20 9.52 -19.53 -13.68
CA SER A 20 9.17 -18.34 -12.90
C SER A 20 10.01 -18.21 -11.64
N ARG A 21 10.30 -19.31 -10.95
CA ARG A 21 11.15 -19.31 -9.76
C ARG A 21 12.59 -18.93 -10.10
N ASP A 22 13.15 -19.52 -11.15
CA ASP A 22 14.52 -19.23 -11.61
C ASP A 22 14.67 -17.77 -12.02
N TYR A 23 13.68 -17.23 -12.73
CA TYR A 23 13.65 -15.81 -13.08
C TYR A 23 13.64 -14.93 -11.83
N GLU A 24 12.81 -15.25 -10.85
CA GLU A 24 12.70 -14.45 -9.62
C GLU A 24 14.01 -14.50 -8.81
N LEU A 25 14.65 -15.68 -8.73
CA LEU A 25 15.97 -15.85 -8.12
C LEU A 25 17.05 -15.03 -8.82
N ALA A 26 17.05 -14.98 -10.14
CA ALA A 26 18.07 -14.25 -10.91
C ALA A 26 17.91 -12.73 -10.88
N ASN A 27 16.68 -12.22 -10.74
CA ASN A 27 16.40 -10.79 -10.92
C ASN A 27 16.01 -10.04 -9.64
N ASN A 28 15.34 -10.72 -8.70
CA ASN A 28 14.65 -10.07 -7.59
C ASN A 28 15.06 -10.63 -6.20
N PHE A 29 15.89 -11.67 -6.15
CA PHE A 29 16.36 -12.22 -4.88
C PHE A 29 17.49 -11.37 -4.30
N ARG A 30 17.41 -11.15 -2.99
CA ARG A 30 18.51 -10.66 -2.16
C ARG A 30 18.79 -11.73 -1.11
N ALA A 31 20.05 -12.14 -1.03
CA ALA A 31 20.47 -13.07 0.00
C ALA A 31 20.44 -12.39 1.37
N HIS A 32 20.12 -13.14 2.43
CA HIS A 32 20.04 -12.58 3.79
C HIS A 32 21.39 -12.07 4.28
N ASP A 33 22.49 -12.65 3.79
CA ASP A 33 23.88 -12.25 4.05
C ASP A 33 24.44 -11.29 2.99
N SER A 34 23.59 -10.74 2.12
CA SER A 34 24.02 -9.74 1.15
C SER A 34 24.47 -8.47 1.87
N ASP A 35 25.59 -7.94 1.39
CA ASP A 35 26.20 -6.65 1.73
C ASP A 35 25.56 -5.47 0.98
N SER A 36 24.55 -5.72 0.14
CA SER A 36 23.76 -4.68 -0.51
C SER A 36 23.03 -3.83 0.55
N SER A 37 23.01 -2.51 0.34
CA SER A 37 22.30 -1.58 1.23
C SER A 37 20.79 -1.84 1.30
N ASP A 38 20.24 -2.58 0.34
CA ASP A 38 18.83 -2.95 0.26
C ASP A 38 18.49 -4.34 0.85
N ALA A 39 19.47 -5.13 1.31
CA ALA A 39 19.27 -6.54 1.64
C ALA A 39 18.20 -6.81 2.70
N GLY A 40 18.04 -5.90 3.67
CA GLY A 40 17.09 -6.02 4.77
C GLY A 40 15.65 -5.58 4.45
N TRP A 41 15.40 -4.92 3.31
CA TRP A 41 14.10 -4.32 3.01
C TRP A 41 13.63 -4.50 1.55
N ALA A 42 14.53 -4.88 0.64
CA ALA A 42 14.20 -5.19 -0.74
C ALA A 42 13.15 -6.31 -0.80
N GLY A 43 12.06 -6.04 -1.50
CA GLY A 43 10.94 -6.97 -1.57
C GLY A 43 9.83 -6.47 -2.47
N HIS A 44 8.65 -7.04 -2.26
CA HIS A 44 7.46 -6.79 -3.08
C HIS A 44 6.35 -6.13 -2.25
N CYS A 45 6.69 -5.29 -1.28
CA CYS A 45 5.73 -4.66 -0.38
C CYS A 45 4.69 -3.84 -1.15
N ASN A 46 5.13 -3.02 -2.11
CA ASN A 46 4.26 -2.27 -3.02
C ASN A 46 3.29 -3.19 -3.79
N ASN A 47 3.76 -4.30 -4.35
CA ASN A 47 2.91 -5.25 -5.08
C ASN A 47 1.95 -6.00 -4.16
N ALA A 48 2.36 -6.29 -2.92
CA ALA A 48 1.51 -6.88 -1.90
C ALA A 48 0.40 -5.91 -1.45
N SER A 49 0.72 -4.65 -1.19
CA SER A 49 -0.27 -3.62 -0.86
C SER A 49 -1.22 -3.34 -2.03
N GLU A 50 -0.71 -3.37 -3.28
CA GLU A 50 -1.52 -3.20 -4.49
C GLU A 50 -2.63 -4.27 -4.57
N VAL A 51 -2.26 -5.55 -4.41
CA VAL A 51 -3.27 -6.63 -4.44
C VAL A 51 -4.19 -6.59 -3.24
N ALA A 52 -3.68 -6.25 -2.05
CA ALA A 52 -4.47 -6.13 -0.83
C ALA A 52 -5.56 -5.06 -0.92
N CYS A 53 -5.36 -4.03 -1.74
CA CYS A 53 -6.34 -2.99 -2.00
C CYS A 53 -7.41 -3.36 -3.04
N MET A 54 -7.16 -4.37 -3.88
CA MET A 54 -8.01 -4.68 -5.03
C MET A 54 -8.70 -6.05 -4.96
N LEU A 55 -8.21 -6.95 -4.10
CA LEU A 55 -8.64 -8.35 -4.06
C LEU A 55 -8.85 -8.82 -2.62
N ASP A 56 -9.83 -9.70 -2.45
CA ASP A 56 -10.02 -10.47 -1.21
C ASP A 56 -8.83 -11.42 -0.98
N GLU A 57 -8.50 -11.65 0.29
CA GLU A 57 -7.52 -12.66 0.67
C GLU A 57 -7.99 -14.07 0.22
N PRO A 58 -7.08 -14.90 -0.34
CA PRO A 58 -7.40 -16.30 -0.68
C PRO A 58 -7.90 -17.06 0.56
N LYS A 59 -9.05 -17.75 0.46
CA LYS A 59 -9.73 -18.33 1.64
C LYS A 59 -9.39 -19.80 1.87
N ARG A 60 -9.12 -20.55 0.80
CA ARG A 60 -8.88 -22.00 0.88
C ARG A 60 -7.78 -22.48 -0.06
N SER A 61 -7.17 -23.61 0.29
CA SER A 61 -6.23 -24.29 -0.59
C SER A 61 -6.92 -24.79 -1.87
N VAL A 62 -6.19 -24.80 -2.98
CA VAL A 62 -6.68 -25.22 -4.30
C VAL A 62 -5.73 -26.27 -4.88
N THR A 63 -6.25 -27.45 -5.19
CA THR A 63 -5.52 -28.44 -6.00
C THR A 63 -5.78 -28.15 -7.48
N TYR A 64 -4.72 -27.86 -8.22
CA TYR A 64 -4.78 -27.57 -9.64
C TYR A 64 -3.74 -28.42 -10.38
N LYS A 65 -4.21 -29.23 -11.35
CA LYS A 65 -3.38 -30.20 -12.10
C LYS A 65 -2.47 -31.06 -11.20
N GLY A 66 -3.00 -31.54 -10.08
CA GLY A 66 -2.27 -32.43 -9.15
C GLY A 66 -1.37 -31.71 -8.13
N VAL A 67 -1.22 -30.39 -8.21
CA VAL A 67 -0.41 -29.59 -7.26
C VAL A 67 -1.33 -28.77 -6.37
N THR A 68 -1.08 -28.78 -5.05
CA THR A 68 -1.88 -28.04 -4.07
C THR A 68 -1.25 -26.69 -3.74
N PHE A 69 -1.96 -25.61 -4.04
CA PHE A 69 -1.64 -24.24 -3.65
C PHE A 69 -2.35 -23.89 -2.35
N THR A 70 -1.61 -23.49 -1.32
CA THR A 70 -2.19 -22.94 -0.09
C THR A 70 -2.61 -21.49 -0.29
N PRO A 71 -3.45 -20.89 0.58
CA PRO A 71 -3.75 -19.45 0.53
C PRO A 71 -2.50 -18.57 0.43
N ARG A 72 -1.43 -18.91 1.16
CA ARG A 72 -0.15 -18.21 1.11
C ARG A 72 0.56 -18.34 -0.24
N ASP A 73 0.47 -19.50 -0.88
CA ASP A 73 1.02 -19.69 -2.23
C ASP A 73 0.28 -18.82 -3.24
N ILE A 74 -1.06 -18.82 -3.17
CA ILE A 74 -1.93 -18.03 -4.05
C ILE A 74 -1.67 -16.54 -3.86
N ALA A 75 -1.58 -16.06 -2.62
CA ALA A 75 -1.20 -14.69 -2.31
C ALA A 75 0.17 -14.32 -2.93
N GLY A 76 1.15 -15.22 -2.86
CA GLY A 76 2.44 -15.04 -3.54
C GLY A 76 2.32 -14.89 -5.06
N LEU A 77 1.45 -15.67 -5.70
CA LEU A 77 1.20 -15.56 -7.13
C LEU A 77 0.51 -14.25 -7.50
N LEU A 78 -0.46 -13.79 -6.69
CA LEU A 78 -1.13 -12.49 -6.88
C LEU A 78 -0.13 -11.33 -6.92
N VAL A 79 0.83 -11.33 -6.00
CA VAL A 79 1.91 -10.31 -5.96
C VAL A 79 2.71 -10.26 -7.26
N LYS A 80 2.94 -11.41 -7.93
CA LYS A 80 3.67 -11.43 -9.20
C LYS A 80 2.88 -10.88 -10.37
N VAL A 81 1.55 -10.86 -10.28
CA VAL A 81 0.68 -10.42 -11.36
C VAL A 81 0.01 -9.07 -11.08
N SER A 82 0.29 -8.42 -9.94
CA SER A 82 -0.37 -7.18 -9.49
C SER A 82 -0.42 -6.09 -10.56
N ARG A 83 0.68 -5.88 -11.31
CA ARG A 83 0.76 -4.90 -12.41
C ARG A 83 -0.20 -5.18 -13.58
N SER A 84 -0.64 -6.41 -13.74
CA SER A 84 -1.68 -6.77 -14.71
C SER A 84 -3.09 -6.45 -14.20
N LEU A 85 -3.25 -6.27 -12.90
CA LEU A 85 -4.54 -6.02 -12.25
C LEU A 85 -4.86 -4.53 -12.11
N ALA A 86 -3.85 -3.66 -12.11
CA ALA A 86 -4.07 -2.21 -12.07
C ALA A 86 -4.06 -1.56 -13.47
N THR A 87 -4.81 -0.47 -13.62
CA THR A 87 -4.78 0.39 -14.84
C THR A 87 -4.01 1.67 -14.63
N ARG A 88 -4.15 2.27 -13.44
CA ARG A 88 -3.51 3.51 -13.00
C ARG A 88 -3.44 3.53 -11.48
N VAL A 89 -2.69 4.48 -10.95
CA VAL A 89 -2.66 4.81 -9.53
C VAL A 89 -3.01 6.29 -9.36
N ASP A 90 -3.79 6.62 -8.33
CA ASP A 90 -3.78 7.98 -7.77
C ASP A 90 -2.61 8.06 -6.79
N PHE A 91 -1.96 9.22 -6.69
CA PHE A 91 -0.77 9.40 -5.84
C PHE A 91 -0.83 10.79 -5.20
N GLU A 92 -0.69 10.85 -3.89
CA GLU A 92 -0.70 12.08 -3.08
C GLU A 92 0.58 12.18 -2.26
N GLY A 93 1.20 13.36 -2.30
CA GLY A 93 2.54 13.61 -1.80
C GLY A 93 3.65 13.26 -2.80
N ARG A 94 4.90 13.47 -2.39
CA ARG A 94 6.11 13.14 -3.13
C ARG A 94 7.06 12.43 -2.18
N ARG A 95 7.72 11.40 -2.70
CA ARG A 95 8.76 10.70 -1.96
C ARG A 95 9.87 11.67 -1.55
N TYR A 96 10.19 11.70 -0.26
CA TYR A 96 11.35 12.41 0.25
C TYR A 96 12.65 11.69 -0.15
N ASN A 97 13.44 12.28 -1.04
CA ASN A 97 14.74 11.78 -1.49
C ASN A 97 15.92 12.65 -1.05
N GLY A 98 15.67 13.74 -0.30
CA GLY A 98 16.71 14.59 0.25
C GLY A 98 16.26 16.01 0.55
N GLU A 99 17.22 16.88 0.89
CA GLU A 99 16.99 18.24 1.41
C GLU A 99 16.24 19.18 0.44
N SER A 100 16.12 18.83 -0.84
CA SER A 100 15.32 19.58 -1.81
C SER A 100 13.83 19.29 -1.76
N ASP A 101 13.42 18.22 -1.07
CA ASP A 101 12.03 17.79 -0.96
C ASP A 101 11.37 18.35 0.32
N ASP A 102 10.06 18.58 0.28
CA ASP A 102 9.33 19.05 1.46
C ASP A 102 9.07 17.88 2.40
N VAL A 103 9.71 17.89 3.57
CA VAL A 103 9.55 16.87 4.62
C VAL A 103 8.11 16.75 5.15
N ARG A 104 7.25 17.72 4.86
CA ARG A 104 5.83 17.77 5.28
C ARG A 104 4.87 17.21 4.23
N ASP A 105 5.36 16.79 3.08
CA ASP A 105 4.53 16.18 2.03
C ASP A 105 4.07 14.76 2.47
N PRO A 106 2.83 14.31 2.16
CA PRO A 106 1.70 15.13 1.74
C PRO A 106 1.34 16.18 2.79
N ALA A 107 1.09 17.41 2.35
CA ALA A 107 0.64 18.47 3.25
C ALA A 107 -0.62 18.02 4.03
N PRO A 108 -0.75 18.33 5.34
CA PRO A 108 -1.82 17.75 6.15
C PRO A 108 -3.25 18.01 5.65
N HIS A 109 -3.51 19.17 5.04
CA HIS A 109 -4.81 19.45 4.43
C HIS A 109 -5.10 18.57 3.20
N ASP A 110 -4.08 18.28 2.38
CA ASP A 110 -4.20 17.35 1.26
C ASP A 110 -4.38 15.92 1.76
N PHE A 111 -3.66 15.52 2.81
CA PHE A 111 -3.87 14.23 3.46
C PHE A 111 -5.30 14.08 4.00
N LEU A 112 -5.83 15.11 4.65
CA LEU A 112 -7.21 15.11 5.15
C LEU A 112 -8.24 14.97 4.02
N GLU A 113 -8.17 15.82 3.00
CA GLU A 113 -9.21 15.90 1.97
C GLU A 113 -9.08 14.79 0.93
N LYS A 114 -7.86 14.57 0.41
CA LYS A 114 -7.62 13.70 -0.76
C LYS A 114 -7.36 12.25 -0.39
N VAL A 115 -6.87 11.98 0.82
CA VAL A 115 -6.59 10.60 1.28
C VAL A 115 -7.65 10.15 2.25
N ILE A 116 -7.78 10.81 3.41
CA ILE A 116 -8.67 10.34 4.47
C ILE A 116 -10.13 10.47 4.03
N LYS A 117 -10.59 11.66 3.64
CA LYS A 117 -12.01 11.87 3.30
C LYS A 117 -12.38 11.25 1.96
N ALA A 118 -11.54 11.39 0.93
CA ALA A 118 -11.87 10.89 -0.40
C ALA A 118 -11.68 9.37 -0.57
N TRP A 119 -10.75 8.73 0.15
CA TRP A 119 -10.52 7.29 0.05
C TRP A 119 -10.90 6.55 1.33
N GLY A 120 -10.32 6.90 2.48
CA GLY A 120 -10.51 6.15 3.73
C GLY A 120 -11.85 6.39 4.45
N GLY A 121 -12.62 7.39 4.04
CA GLY A 121 -13.80 7.87 4.76
C GLY A 121 -15.13 7.42 4.16
N GLY A 122 -16.21 7.72 4.86
CA GLY A 122 -17.59 7.43 4.43
C GLY A 122 -18.07 6.01 4.75
N GLU A 123 -19.25 5.66 4.24
CA GLU A 123 -19.90 4.35 4.49
C GLU A 123 -19.28 3.21 3.66
N SER A 124 -18.54 3.54 2.60
CA SER A 124 -17.91 2.59 1.69
C SER A 124 -16.50 3.08 1.34
N PRO A 125 -15.57 2.97 2.31
CA PRO A 125 -14.21 3.44 2.11
C PRO A 125 -13.53 2.63 1.01
N ILE A 126 -12.64 3.29 0.29
CA ILE A 126 -11.87 2.76 -0.80
C ILE A 126 -10.45 2.48 -0.31
N PRO A 127 -9.94 1.25 -0.44
CA PRO A 127 -8.60 0.93 0.00
C PRO A 127 -7.50 1.75 -0.69
N PHE A 128 -6.47 2.08 0.07
CA PHE A 128 -5.31 2.87 -0.32
C PHE A 128 -4.06 2.37 0.41
N VAL A 129 -2.91 2.92 0.05
CA VAL A 129 -1.60 2.52 0.58
C VAL A 129 -0.89 3.74 1.11
N LEU A 130 -0.22 3.62 2.25
CA LEU A 130 0.70 4.63 2.76
C LEU A 130 2.12 4.09 2.79
N ASP A 131 3.08 4.93 2.41
CA ASP A 131 4.43 4.82 2.93
C ASP A 131 4.50 5.57 4.26
N ILE A 132 4.83 4.85 5.32
CA ILE A 132 4.52 5.27 6.70
C ILE A 132 5.59 6.15 7.33
N ASP A 133 6.77 6.25 6.71
CA ASP A 133 7.81 7.19 7.11
C ASP A 133 8.68 7.60 5.92
N ARG A 134 9.29 8.78 6.05
CA ARG A 134 10.16 9.42 5.05
C ARG A 134 11.61 8.93 5.07
N LYS A 135 11.85 7.70 5.55
CA LYS A 135 13.22 7.16 5.62
C LYS A 135 13.64 6.63 4.26
N GLU A 136 14.91 6.25 4.16
CA GLU A 136 15.47 5.70 2.92
C GLU A 136 14.71 4.45 2.42
N GLN A 137 14.23 3.62 3.35
CA GLN A 137 13.50 2.40 3.06
C GLN A 137 12.02 2.71 2.78
N VAL A 138 11.50 2.18 1.67
CA VAL A 138 10.09 2.33 1.31
C VAL A 138 9.28 1.19 1.91
N TRP A 139 8.29 1.53 2.73
CA TRP A 139 7.43 0.54 3.36
C TRP A 139 5.95 0.83 3.09
N ASN A 140 5.43 0.13 2.08
CA ASN A 140 4.03 0.25 1.68
C ASN A 140 3.13 -0.62 2.58
N TYR A 141 2.11 0.00 3.16
CA TYR A 141 1.09 -0.66 3.98
C TYR A 141 -0.31 -0.37 3.46
N PRO A 142 -1.16 -1.39 3.24
CA PRO A 142 -2.54 -1.19 2.81
C PRO A 142 -3.44 -0.76 3.98
N TYR A 143 -4.36 0.14 3.68
CA TYR A 143 -5.39 0.66 4.58
C TYR A 143 -6.72 0.68 3.85
N ASP A 144 -7.80 0.36 4.56
CA ASP A 144 -9.17 0.37 4.01
C ASP A 144 -10.11 1.24 4.83
N GLN A 145 -9.61 1.87 5.90
CA GLN A 145 -10.38 2.71 6.79
C GLN A 145 -9.51 3.88 7.28
N GLY A 146 -10.06 5.08 7.17
CA GLY A 146 -9.51 6.31 7.71
C GLY A 146 -10.58 7.04 8.51
N LYS A 147 -10.31 7.25 9.80
CA LYS A 147 -11.17 8.02 10.68
C LYS A 147 -10.46 9.29 11.12
N VAL A 148 -11.16 10.41 11.13
CA VAL A 148 -10.63 11.67 11.66
C VAL A 148 -11.49 12.18 12.81
N THR A 149 -10.85 12.68 13.86
CA THR A 149 -11.49 13.44 14.94
C THR A 149 -10.95 14.86 14.91
N GLU A 150 -11.85 15.84 14.87
CA GLU A 150 -11.52 17.27 14.88
C GLU A 150 -11.70 17.86 16.29
N SER A 151 -10.86 18.84 16.64
CA SER A 151 -10.90 19.57 17.90
C SER A 151 -10.43 21.01 17.71
N SER A 152 -11.09 21.97 18.36
CA SER A 152 -10.58 23.35 18.47
C SER A 152 -9.53 23.52 19.57
N LYS A 153 -9.28 22.48 20.36
CA LYS A 153 -8.26 22.45 21.42
C LYS A 153 -7.05 21.68 20.95
N ALA A 154 -5.87 22.28 21.16
CA ALA A 154 -4.59 21.64 20.91
C ALA A 154 -4.44 20.34 21.73
N PRO A 155 -3.75 19.31 21.19
CA PRO A 155 -3.39 18.12 21.95
C PRO A 155 -2.58 18.48 23.20
N ALA A 156 -2.68 17.64 24.23
CA ALA A 156 -1.92 17.83 25.46
C ALA A 156 -0.40 17.84 25.17
N GLY A 157 0.30 18.86 25.68
CA GLY A 157 1.74 19.01 25.50
C GLY A 157 2.16 19.69 24.19
N PHE A 158 1.23 20.05 23.30
CA PHE A 158 1.54 20.83 22.11
C PHE A 158 1.80 22.31 22.45
N ASP A 159 2.92 22.86 21.99
CA ASP A 159 3.26 24.26 22.17
C ASP A 159 2.53 25.15 21.16
N THR A 160 1.46 25.78 21.64
CA THR A 160 0.62 26.69 20.84
C THR A 160 1.29 28.03 20.51
N SER A 161 2.43 28.38 21.12
CA SER A 161 3.14 29.64 20.83
C SER A 161 3.72 29.69 19.42
N SER A 162 3.88 28.52 18.78
CA SER A 162 4.36 28.36 17.41
C SER A 162 3.29 28.53 16.33
N LEU A 163 2.02 28.65 16.73
CA LEU A 163 0.89 28.71 15.81
C LEU A 163 0.83 30.07 15.10
N PRO A 164 0.45 30.09 13.81
CA PRO A 164 0.28 31.34 13.07
C PRO A 164 -0.87 32.18 13.62
N GLU A 165 -0.74 33.51 13.55
CA GLU A 165 -1.81 34.46 13.84
C GLU A 165 -2.84 34.54 12.70
N GLY A 166 -4.07 34.95 13.03
CA GLY A 166 -5.18 35.15 12.09
C GLY A 166 -6.04 33.90 11.84
N GLY A 167 -7.29 34.11 11.42
CA GLY A 167 -8.23 33.01 11.14
C GLY A 167 -8.53 32.13 12.36
N TYR A 168 -8.83 30.85 12.13
CA TYR A 168 -9.05 29.85 13.16
C TYR A 168 -8.29 28.55 12.87
N ILE A 169 -7.92 27.81 13.91
CA ILE A 169 -7.14 26.57 13.81
C ILE A 169 -7.96 25.41 14.33
N SER A 170 -8.02 24.35 13.53
CA SER A 170 -8.54 23.04 13.94
C SER A 170 -7.40 22.03 14.04
N PHE A 171 -7.45 21.21 15.08
CA PHE A 171 -6.56 20.09 15.33
C PHE A 171 -7.25 18.79 14.92
N TYR A 172 -6.51 17.91 14.29
CA TYR A 172 -7.02 16.65 13.78
C TYR A 172 -6.20 15.49 14.33
N LYS A 173 -6.90 14.43 14.73
CA LYS A 173 -6.33 13.10 14.95
C LYS A 173 -6.90 12.15 13.92
N ALA A 174 -6.03 11.61 13.08
CA ALA A 174 -6.37 10.65 12.06
C ALA A 174 -5.96 9.24 12.50
N GLU A 175 -6.86 8.27 12.38
CA GLU A 175 -6.67 6.85 12.71
C GLU A 175 -6.87 6.03 11.44
N MET A 176 -5.80 5.37 10.99
CA MET A 176 -5.79 4.52 9.81
C MET A 176 -5.82 3.06 10.24
N LYS A 177 -6.68 2.26 9.60
CA LYS A 177 -6.80 0.83 9.84
C LYS A 177 -6.86 0.09 8.49
N GLY A 178 -6.17 -1.05 8.44
CA GLY A 178 -6.28 -2.02 7.35
C GLY A 178 -6.82 -3.33 7.90
N THR A 179 -7.64 -4.02 7.12
CA THR A 179 -8.14 -5.36 7.46
C THR A 179 -7.41 -6.49 6.76
N THR A 180 -6.58 -6.16 5.76
CA THR A 180 -5.79 -7.09 4.95
C THR A 180 -4.29 -6.93 5.23
N PHE A 181 -3.49 -7.97 4.97
CA PHE A 181 -2.02 -7.99 4.92
C PHE A 181 -1.26 -6.98 5.84
N ASP A 182 -0.72 -7.45 6.97
CA ASP A 182 0.08 -6.66 7.94
C ASP A 182 -0.66 -5.43 8.51
N ALA A 183 -1.86 -5.70 9.04
CA ALA A 183 -2.77 -4.77 9.69
C ALA A 183 -2.14 -4.03 10.88
N GLN A 184 -1.39 -2.96 10.61
CA GLN A 184 -0.89 -2.06 11.64
C GLN A 184 -1.68 -0.76 11.59
N ALA A 185 -2.46 -0.53 12.65
CA ALA A 185 -3.10 0.77 12.83
C ALA A 185 -2.05 1.88 12.93
N ARG A 186 -2.30 3.00 12.28
CA ARG A 186 -1.44 4.19 12.32
C ARG A 186 -2.25 5.38 12.76
N ASN A 187 -1.64 6.23 13.57
CA ASN A 187 -2.25 7.47 14.01
C ASN A 187 -1.38 8.64 13.58
N TYR A 188 -2.01 9.69 13.07
CA TYR A 188 -1.35 10.94 12.74
C TYR A 188 -2.08 12.10 13.41
N GLU A 189 -1.33 13.12 13.80
CA GLU A 189 -1.88 14.35 14.36
C GLU A 189 -1.32 15.54 13.60
N PHE A 190 -2.20 16.48 13.29
CA PHE A 190 -1.87 17.67 12.52
C PHE A 190 -2.85 18.79 12.84
N TRP A 191 -2.52 20.00 12.44
CA TRP A 191 -3.41 21.14 12.52
C TRP A 191 -3.58 21.81 11.15
N ILE A 192 -4.73 22.44 10.94
CA ILE A 192 -5.02 23.25 9.76
C ILE A 192 -5.56 24.59 10.23
N GLN A 193 -4.95 25.65 9.73
CA GLN A 193 -5.41 27.02 9.86
C GLN A 193 -6.30 27.35 8.67
N TYR A 194 -7.48 27.88 8.97
CA TYR A 194 -8.45 28.35 8.01
C TYR A 194 -8.61 29.86 8.14
N SER A 195 -8.91 30.51 7.02
CA SER A 195 -9.41 31.88 7.05
C SER A 195 -10.90 31.90 7.42
N ASP A 196 -11.46 33.09 7.63
CA ASP A 196 -12.87 33.26 7.96
C ASP A 196 -13.83 32.75 6.86
N ASP A 197 -13.36 32.63 5.61
CA ASP A 197 -14.14 32.07 4.50
C ASP A 197 -14.02 30.54 4.35
N GLY A 198 -13.20 29.91 5.20
CA GLY A 198 -12.97 28.47 5.21
C GLY A 198 -11.86 27.99 4.28
N SER A 199 -11.16 28.89 3.57
CA SER A 199 -9.96 28.53 2.80
C SER A 199 -8.79 28.15 3.72
N VAL A 200 -8.01 27.16 3.29
CA VAL A 200 -6.79 26.74 4.02
C VAL A 200 -5.72 27.81 3.86
N LEU A 201 -5.26 28.36 4.99
CA LEU A 201 -4.15 29.31 5.04
C LEU A 201 -2.80 28.59 5.24
N LYS A 202 -2.78 27.63 6.17
CA LYS A 202 -1.59 26.86 6.52
C LYS A 202 -1.98 25.54 7.17
N SER A 203 -1.11 24.54 7.11
CA SER A 203 -1.28 23.30 7.86
C SER A 203 0.08 22.73 8.19
N ASP A 204 0.22 22.06 9.34
CA ASP A 204 1.45 21.36 9.67
C ASP A 204 1.19 20.10 10.51
N TRP A 205 2.15 19.17 10.47
CA TRP A 205 2.14 17.94 11.24
C TRP A 205 2.56 18.22 12.70
N ILE A 206 2.01 17.46 13.64
CA ILE A 206 2.34 17.59 15.07
C ILE A 206 3.38 16.53 15.45
N GLU A 207 4.62 16.98 15.60
CA GLU A 207 5.72 16.18 16.16
C GLU A 207 5.54 15.96 17.67
N GLY A 208 5.77 14.73 18.16
CA GLY A 208 5.56 14.39 19.59
C GLY A 208 6.28 13.11 20.01
N GLY A 209 6.39 12.88 21.32
CA GLY A 209 7.36 11.95 21.96
C GLY A 209 7.44 10.51 21.46
N ASP A 210 6.40 9.99 20.78
CA ASP A 210 6.36 8.62 20.23
C ASP A 210 6.26 8.57 18.68
N ARG A 211 6.42 9.69 17.93
CA ARG A 211 5.81 9.82 16.58
C ARG A 211 6.74 9.66 15.36
N LYS A 212 6.25 8.84 14.43
CA LYS A 212 6.54 8.86 12.98
C LYS A 212 5.81 10.08 12.39
N VAL A 213 6.56 11.06 11.91
CA VAL A 213 6.13 12.46 11.79
C VAL A 213 4.95 12.69 10.83
N ASN A 214 4.87 11.92 9.75
CA ASN A 214 3.84 11.95 8.71
C ASN A 214 4.04 10.74 7.79
N PRO A 215 3.05 10.32 6.99
CA PRO A 215 3.34 9.46 5.85
C PRO A 215 4.25 10.21 4.86
N ASP A 216 5.08 9.49 4.11
CA ASP A 216 5.89 10.09 3.03
C ASP A 216 5.05 10.34 1.78
N PHE A 217 4.17 9.39 1.46
CA PHE A 217 3.16 9.52 0.41
C PHE A 217 2.02 8.54 0.61
N ALA A 218 0.92 8.80 -0.09
CA ALA A 218 -0.24 7.92 -0.19
C ALA A 218 -0.51 7.59 -1.66
N TRP A 219 -0.98 6.38 -1.95
CA TRP A 219 -1.40 6.03 -3.30
C TRP A 219 -2.52 5.02 -3.29
N ARG A 220 -3.29 5.01 -4.37
CA ARG A 220 -4.45 4.13 -4.53
C ARG A 220 -4.41 3.47 -5.90
N PRO A 221 -4.38 2.13 -5.98
CA PRO A 221 -4.51 1.43 -7.24
C PRO A 221 -5.94 1.40 -7.75
N HIS A 222 -6.10 1.52 -9.07
CA HIS A 222 -7.39 1.35 -9.75
C HIS A 222 -7.43 -0.01 -10.44
N PRO A 223 -8.37 -0.90 -10.07
CA PRO A 223 -8.49 -2.21 -10.70
C PRO A 223 -8.80 -2.07 -12.19
N ARG A 224 -8.31 -3.02 -12.97
CA ARG A 224 -8.57 -3.13 -14.41
C ARG A 224 -9.99 -3.65 -14.62
N GLY A 225 -10.98 -2.79 -14.40
CA GLY A 225 -12.37 -3.21 -14.43
C GLY A 225 -12.70 -4.15 -13.27
N ASP A 226 -13.65 -5.05 -13.52
CA ASP A 226 -14.14 -6.02 -12.53
C ASP A 226 -13.21 -7.24 -12.45
N LEU A 227 -12.43 -7.33 -11.36
CA LEU A 227 -11.45 -8.41 -11.17
C LEU A 227 -12.09 -9.77 -10.86
N SER A 228 -13.42 -9.87 -10.73
CA SER A 228 -14.10 -11.18 -10.75
C SER A 228 -14.14 -11.81 -12.14
N LYS A 229 -13.80 -11.05 -13.19
CA LYS A 229 -13.87 -11.47 -14.59
C LYS A 229 -12.49 -11.73 -15.17
N LYS A 230 -12.32 -12.89 -15.81
CA LYS A 230 -11.03 -13.34 -16.35
C LYS A 230 -10.46 -12.41 -17.42
N GLU A 231 -11.31 -11.82 -18.25
CA GLU A 231 -10.92 -10.89 -19.32
C GLU A 231 -10.15 -9.67 -18.80
N ASN A 232 -10.34 -9.31 -17.53
CA ASN A 232 -9.67 -8.20 -16.88
C ASN A 232 -8.29 -8.57 -16.32
N TRP A 233 -7.95 -9.86 -16.27
CA TRP A 233 -6.65 -10.39 -15.86
C TRP A 233 -5.73 -10.63 -17.05
N VAL A 234 -6.08 -10.20 -18.26
CA VAL A 234 -5.27 -10.49 -19.44
C VAL A 234 -3.91 -9.80 -19.36
N THR A 235 -2.87 -10.59 -19.54
CA THR A 235 -1.50 -10.15 -19.35
C THR A 235 -1.01 -9.41 -20.58
N SER A 236 -0.50 -8.18 -20.40
CA SER A 236 0.44 -7.60 -21.36
C SER A 236 1.85 -8.04 -20.98
N ALA A 237 2.54 -8.75 -21.88
CA ALA A 237 3.91 -9.24 -21.63
C ALA A 237 4.90 -8.12 -21.23
N ARG A 238 4.64 -6.87 -21.62
CA ARG A 238 5.45 -5.70 -21.24
C ARG A 238 5.22 -5.19 -19.81
N LYS A 239 4.23 -5.72 -19.09
CA LYS A 239 3.79 -5.23 -17.78
C LYS A 239 3.89 -6.28 -16.65
N GLN A 240 4.48 -7.44 -16.89
CA GLN A 240 4.64 -8.46 -15.85
C GLN A 240 5.86 -8.19 -14.96
N ASN A 241 5.72 -8.42 -13.65
CA ASN A 241 6.87 -8.46 -12.74
C ASN A 241 7.71 -9.73 -12.97
N ASN A 242 7.08 -10.82 -13.40
CA ASN A 242 7.73 -12.07 -13.78
C ASN A 242 7.10 -12.56 -15.10
N PRO A 243 7.85 -12.56 -16.22
CA PRO A 243 7.30 -12.85 -17.55
C PRO A 243 6.82 -14.30 -17.70
N HIS A 244 7.17 -15.17 -16.75
CA HIS A 244 6.77 -16.57 -16.76
C HIS A 244 5.46 -16.83 -15.99
N VAL A 245 4.94 -15.85 -15.24
CA VAL A 245 3.69 -15.98 -14.48
C VAL A 245 2.55 -15.24 -15.17
N ARG A 246 1.62 -15.98 -15.77
CA ARG A 246 0.48 -15.43 -16.51
C ARG A 246 -0.67 -15.14 -15.55
N ALA A 247 -1.20 -13.91 -15.62
CA ALA A 247 -2.29 -13.49 -14.75
C ALA A 247 -3.57 -14.31 -14.96
N GLU A 248 -3.82 -14.79 -16.18
CA GLU A 248 -4.95 -15.66 -16.51
C GLU A 248 -4.85 -17.03 -15.84
N ASP A 249 -3.63 -17.55 -15.68
CA ASP A 249 -3.38 -18.83 -14.99
C ASP A 249 -3.54 -18.66 -13.47
N VAL A 250 -3.09 -17.51 -12.94
CA VAL A 250 -3.30 -17.15 -11.53
C VAL A 250 -4.79 -16.93 -11.22
N PHE A 251 -5.55 -16.30 -12.11
CA PHE A 251 -7.00 -16.11 -11.95
C PHE A 251 -7.73 -17.44 -11.75
N GLU A 252 -7.40 -18.48 -12.53
CA GLU A 252 -8.03 -19.81 -12.43
C GLU A 252 -7.80 -20.46 -11.07
N ILE A 253 -6.62 -20.25 -10.46
CA ILE A 253 -6.29 -20.77 -9.15
C ILE A 253 -6.97 -19.91 -8.07
N TYR A 254 -6.88 -18.59 -8.18
CA TYR A 254 -7.41 -17.63 -7.22
C TYR A 254 -8.94 -17.70 -7.11
N SER A 255 -9.66 -17.67 -8.23
CA SER A 255 -11.13 -17.74 -8.26
C SER A 255 -11.69 -18.95 -7.51
N ARG A 256 -11.01 -20.10 -7.59
CA ARG A 256 -11.38 -21.32 -6.84
C ARG A 256 -11.15 -21.20 -5.34
N SER A 257 -10.20 -20.35 -4.93
CA SER A 257 -9.88 -20.09 -3.53
C SER A 257 -10.87 -19.12 -2.85
N ILE A 258 -11.49 -18.23 -3.63
CA ILE A 258 -12.43 -17.22 -3.11
C ILE A 258 -13.91 -17.57 -3.28
N ALA A 259 -14.25 -18.45 -4.23
CA ALA A 259 -15.55 -19.12 -4.32
C ALA A 259 -15.81 -20.01 -3.09
#